data_AF-X1C698-F1
#
_entry.id   AF-X1C698-F1
#
_cell.length_a   1.000
_cell.length_b   1.000
_cell.length_c   1.000
_cell.angle_alpha   90.00
_cell.angle_beta   90.00
_cell.angle_gamma   90.00
#
_symmetry.space_group_name_H-M   'P 1'
#
loop_
_entity.id
_entity.type
_entity.pdbx_description
1 polymer ?
#
loop_
_entity_poly.entity_id
_entity_poly.type
_entity_poly.pdbx_seq_one_letter_code
_entity_poly.pdbx_strand_id
1 'polypeptide(L)'
;MSCTVTKGKFPKKPKDGTVLEACRKDFRNFKKDNGRRVMEFISFQVTQNSLMRKNNDAINEQEDNLEMVRTLIKEGREDVAFSLLFRTFPSCLPHRSRNFFL
;
A
#
# COMPACT_ATOMS: atom_id res chain seq x y z
N MET A 1 -14.42 14.09 2.78
CA MET A 1 -14.40 12.69 3.27
C MET A 1 -13.10 12.47 4.04
N SER A 2 -13.20 12.25 5.35
CA SER A 2 -12.05 12.13 6.26
C SER A 2 -11.69 10.66 6.44
N CYS A 3 -10.48 10.26 6.06
CA CYS A 3 -9.97 8.91 6.29
C CYS A 3 -9.27 8.87 7.65
N THR A 4 -10.03 8.69 8.73
CA THR A 4 -9.49 8.43 10.07
C THR A 4 -8.99 6.99 10.15
N VAL A 5 -7.67 6.81 10.27
CA VAL A 5 -7.05 5.53 10.64
C VAL A 5 -7.37 5.27 12.11
N THR A 6 -8.43 4.49 12.36
CA THR A 6 -8.82 4.08 13.71
C THR A 6 -8.07 2.81 14.10
N LYS A 7 -7.47 2.77 15.29
CA LYS A 7 -7.00 1.53 15.95
C LYS A 7 -8.24 0.68 16.30
N GLY A 8 -8.74 -0.09 15.35
CA GLY A 8 -9.92 -0.94 15.50
C GLY A 8 -10.12 -1.83 14.28
N LYS A 9 -10.51 -3.09 14.51
CA LYS A 9 -10.72 -4.22 13.58
C LYS A 9 -10.41 -3.94 12.10
N PHE A 10 -9.32 -4.57 11.65
CA PHE A 10 -8.83 -4.56 10.28
C PHE A 10 -9.95 -4.74 9.25
N PRO A 11 -9.94 -3.97 8.15
CA PRO A 11 -10.82 -4.27 7.03
C PRO A 11 -10.54 -5.71 6.57
N LYS A 12 -11.59 -6.55 6.58
CA LYS A 12 -11.47 -7.92 6.09
C LYS A 12 -11.02 -7.87 4.63
N LYS A 13 -10.05 -8.72 4.26
CA LYS A 13 -9.71 -8.97 2.86
C LYS A 13 -11.02 -9.14 2.08
N PRO A 14 -11.22 -8.41 0.96
CA PRO A 14 -12.36 -8.66 0.09
C PRO A 14 -12.29 -10.14 -0.32
N LYS A 15 -13.40 -10.87 -0.15
CA LYS A 15 -13.46 -12.30 -0.43
C LYS A 15 -13.44 -12.56 -1.93
N ASP A 16 -14.14 -11.71 -2.69
CA ASP A 16 -14.39 -11.86 -4.12
C ASP A 16 -14.55 -10.47 -4.78
N GLY A 17 -14.38 -10.40 -6.11
CA GLY A 17 -14.73 -9.21 -6.91
C GLY A 17 -13.57 -8.43 -7.53
N THR A 18 -13.91 -7.41 -8.32
CA THR A 18 -12.99 -6.62 -9.16
C THR A 18 -11.86 -5.95 -8.38
N VAL A 19 -12.15 -5.57 -7.13
CA VAL A 19 -11.16 -4.96 -6.22
C VAL A 19 -10.12 -6.00 -5.79
N LEU A 20 -10.53 -7.22 -5.42
CA LEU A 20 -9.58 -8.27 -5.03
C LEU A 20 -8.64 -8.64 -6.18
N GLU A 21 -9.16 -8.78 -7.40
CA GLU A 21 -8.36 -9.08 -8.58
C GLU A 21 -7.37 -7.96 -8.93
N ALA A 22 -7.79 -6.70 -8.77
CA ALA A 22 -6.90 -5.55 -8.85
C ALA A 22 -5.74 -5.64 -7.85
N CYS A 23 -6.06 -5.89 -6.59
CA CYS A 23 -5.09 -6.03 -5.50
C CYS A 23 -4.12 -7.19 -5.73
N ARG A 24 -4.60 -8.33 -6.21
CA ARG A 24 -3.75 -9.49 -6.57
C ARG A 24 -2.81 -9.15 -7.72
N LYS A 25 -3.28 -8.41 -8.72
CA LYS A 25 -2.43 -7.92 -9.81
C LYS A 25 -1.34 -6.99 -9.29
N ASP A 26 -1.69 -6.07 -8.40
CA ASP A 26 -0.75 -5.13 -7.80
C ASP A 26 0.28 -5.83 -6.90
N PHE A 27 -0.15 -6.82 -6.11
CA PHE A 27 0.76 -7.65 -5.33
C PHE A 27 1.71 -8.48 -6.22
N ARG A 28 1.22 -9.04 -7.34
CA ARG A 28 2.09 -9.70 -8.33
C ARG A 28 3.12 -8.74 -8.93
N ASN A 29 2.70 -7.51 -9.25
CA ASN A 29 3.61 -6.48 -9.74
C ASN A 29 4.65 -6.10 -8.69
N PHE A 30 4.23 -5.92 -7.43
CA PHE A 30 5.11 -5.66 -6.29
C PHE A 30 6.17 -6.75 -6.15
N LYS A 31 5.80 -8.03 -6.26
CA LYS A 31 6.76 -9.13 -6.22
C LYS A 31 7.75 -9.05 -7.40
N LYS A 32 7.26 -8.73 -8.60
CA LYS A 32 8.10 -8.67 -9.82
C LYS A 32 9.13 -7.56 -9.78
N ASP A 33 8.79 -6.39 -9.22
CA ASP A 33 9.69 -5.23 -9.14
C ASP A 33 10.24 -4.97 -7.74
N ASN A 34 10.04 -5.92 -6.81
CA ASN A 34 10.40 -5.81 -5.40
C ASN A 34 9.85 -4.52 -4.74
N GLY A 35 8.68 -4.05 -5.18
CA GLY A 35 8.02 -2.86 -4.66
C GLY A 35 8.61 -1.53 -5.12
N ARG A 36 9.48 -1.52 -6.14
CA ARG A 36 10.14 -0.30 -6.62
C ARG A 36 9.14 0.81 -6.96
N ARG A 37 8.09 0.48 -7.72
CA ARG A 37 7.03 1.44 -8.11
C ARG A 37 6.26 2.01 -6.94
N VAL A 38 6.15 1.25 -5.84
CA VAL A 38 5.46 1.70 -4.63
C VAL A 38 6.34 2.65 -3.83
N MET A 39 7.62 2.31 -3.70
CA MET A 39 8.58 3.20 -3.05
C MET A 39 8.70 4.52 -3.81
N GLU A 40 8.75 4.49 -5.15
CA GLU A 40 8.75 5.71 -5.98
C GLU A 40 7.53 6.61 -5.67
N PHE A 41 6.36 6.00 -5.47
CA PHE A 41 5.14 6.75 -5.11
C PHE A 41 5.21 7.31 -3.68
N ILE A 42 5.71 6.54 -2.72
CA ILE A 42 5.88 6.99 -1.34
C ILE A 42 6.88 8.15 -1.28
N SER A 43 8.04 8.02 -1.91
CA SER A 43 9.04 9.09 -1.95
C SER A 43 8.47 10.37 -2.55
N PHE A 44 7.63 10.27 -3.59
CA PHE A 44 6.91 11.43 -4.13
C PHE A 44 5.98 12.08 -3.10
N GLN A 45 5.23 11.28 -2.31
CA GLN A 45 4.39 11.82 -1.24
C GLN A 45 5.18 12.49 -0.13
N VAL A 46 6.34 11.94 0.26
CA VAL A 46 7.26 12.56 1.24
C VAL A 46 7.69 13.95 0.75
N THR A 47 8.10 14.06 -0.51
CA THR A 47 8.51 15.34 -1.10
C THR A 47 7.35 16.34 -1.07
N GLN A 48 6.14 15.93 -1.46
CA GLN A 48 4.95 16.80 -1.44
C GLN A 48 4.58 17.24 -0.01
N ASN A 49 4.63 16.34 0.97
CA ASN A 49 4.30 16.65 2.36
C ASN A 49 5.34 17.54 3.04
N SER A 50 6.63 17.34 2.72
CA SER A 50 7.72 18.21 3.17
C SER A 50 7.54 19.65 2.68
N LEU A 51 7.21 19.82 1.39
CA LEU A 51 6.88 21.13 0.80
C LEU A 51 5.68 21.79 1.50
N MET A 52 4.72 20.99 1.96
CA MET A 52 3.50 21.45 2.63
C MET A 52 3.63 21.53 4.17
N ARG A 53 4.82 21.27 4.75
CA ARG A 53 5.07 21.16 6.20
C ARG A 53 4.08 20.24 6.94
N LYS A 54 3.63 19.17 6.28
CA LYS A 54 2.73 18.17 6.86
C LYS A 54 3.53 17.09 7.57
N ASN A 55 2.94 16.53 8.63
CA ASN A 55 3.54 15.44 9.37
C ASN A 55 3.68 14.17 8.50
N ASN A 56 4.85 13.52 8.56
CA ASN A 56 5.20 12.36 7.74
C ASN A 56 4.95 11.01 8.43
N ASP A 57 4.43 10.98 9.66
CA ASP A 57 4.20 9.73 10.42
C ASP A 57 3.47 8.64 9.63
N ALA A 58 2.40 9.02 8.91
CA ALA A 58 1.64 8.08 8.09
C ALA A 58 2.44 7.53 6.90
N ILE A 59 3.41 8.29 6.40
CA ILE A 59 4.29 7.84 5.32
C ILE A 59 5.38 6.91 5.88
N ASN A 60 5.97 7.25 7.02
CA ASN A 60 6.95 6.39 7.68
C ASN A 60 6.32 5.01 8.00
N GLU A 61 5.08 4.99 8.51
CA GLU A 61 4.34 3.74 8.72
C GLU A 61 4.11 2.96 7.42
N GLN A 62 3.94 3.62 6.28
CA GLN A 62 3.83 2.95 4.99
C GLN A 62 5.16 2.32 4.55
N GLU A 63 6.29 3.01 4.75
CA GLU A 63 7.62 2.48 4.43
C GLU A 63 7.96 1.25 5.29
N ASP A 64 7.75 1.34 6.60
CA ASP A 64 7.98 0.21 7.54
C ASP A 64 7.16 -1.01 7.14
N ASN A 65 5.87 -0.80 6.84
CA ASN A 65 4.99 -1.88 6.40
C ASN A 65 5.47 -2.51 5.08
N LEU A 66 6.02 -1.73 4.15
CA LEU A 66 6.53 -2.27 2.88
C LEU A 66 7.81 -3.08 3.05
N GLU A 67 8.70 -2.65 3.93
CA GLU A 67 9.87 -3.43 4.29
C GLU A 67 9.44 -4.78 4.88
N MET A 68 8.46 -4.76 5.78
CA MET A 68 7.90 -5.98 6.37
C MET A 68 7.19 -6.87 5.33
N VAL A 69 6.48 -6.29 4.34
CA VAL A 69 5.93 -7.05 3.20
C VAL A 69 7.04 -7.75 2.42
N ARG A 70 8.16 -7.08 2.14
CA ARG A 70 9.30 -7.69 1.44
C ARG A 70 9.89 -8.85 2.22
N THR A 71 10.06 -8.69 3.54
CA THR A 71 10.55 -9.74 4.43
C THR A 71 9.63 -10.96 4.41
N LEU A 72 8.32 -10.76 4.56
CA LEU A 72 7.33 -11.84 4.52
C LEU A 72 7.32 -12.59 3.18
N ILE A 73 7.50 -11.88 2.04
CA ILE A 73 7.62 -12.54 0.73
C ILE A 73 8.87 -13.42 0.67
N LYS A 74 10.02 -12.94 1.16
CA LYS A 74 11.26 -13.73 1.20
C LYS A 74 11.13 -14.98 2.09
N GLU A 75 10.36 -14.89 3.16
CA GLU A 75 10.04 -16.00 4.06
C GLU A 75 8.97 -16.98 3.50
N GLY A 76 8.42 -16.71 2.31
CA GLY A 76 7.36 -17.53 1.71
C GLY A 76 5.97 -17.29 2.30
N ARG A 77 5.80 -16.30 3.18
CA ARG A 77 4.53 -15.95 3.85
C ARG A 77 3.71 -14.95 3.01
N GLU A 78 3.46 -15.31 1.76
CA GLU A 78 2.84 -14.41 0.78
C GLU A 78 1.39 -14.02 1.14
N ASP A 79 0.65 -14.88 1.84
CA ASP A 79 -0.72 -14.61 2.28
C ASP A 79 -0.76 -13.47 3.32
N VAL A 80 0.18 -13.50 4.28
CA VAL A 80 0.37 -12.46 5.29
C VAL A 80 0.91 -11.19 4.64
N ALA A 81 1.88 -11.31 3.73
CA ALA A 81 2.41 -10.18 2.96
C ALA A 81 1.31 -9.48 2.17
N PHE A 82 0.41 -10.25 1.53
CA PHE A 82 -0.72 -9.71 0.79
C PHE A 82 -1.73 -9.01 1.72
N SER A 83 -1.99 -9.55 2.92
CA SER A 83 -2.83 -8.89 3.93
C SER A 83 -2.23 -7.57 4.38
N LEU A 84 -0.92 -7.55 4.63
CA LEU A 84 -0.22 -6.35 5.09
C LEU A 84 -0.21 -5.29 3.99
N LEU A 85 0.12 -5.64 2.75
CA LEU A 85 0.09 -4.71 1.63
C LEU A 85 -1.31 -4.10 1.43
N PHE A 86 -2.37 -4.93 1.49
CA PHE A 86 -3.75 -4.46 1.38
C PHE A 86 -4.14 -3.54 2.54
N ARG A 87 -3.66 -3.83 3.77
CA ARG A 87 -3.89 -2.97 4.93
C ARG A 87 -3.21 -1.61 4.78
N THR A 88 -2.00 -1.59 4.26
CA THR A 88 -1.24 -0.37 4.00
C THR A 88 -1.85 0.44 2.85
N PHE A 89 -2.43 -0.24 1.85
CA PHE A 89 -3.09 0.38 0.69
C PHE A 89 -4.48 -0.22 0.43
N PRO A 90 -5.53 0.23 1.16
CA PRO A 90 -6.88 -0.36 1.09
C PRO A 90 -7.56 -0.27 -0.29
N SER A 91 -7.17 0.69 -1.11
CA SER A 91 -7.64 0.85 -2.50
C SER A 91 -6.83 0.02 -3.51
N CYS A 92 -5.79 -0.66 -3.04
CA CYS A 92 -4.70 -1.20 -3.86
C CYS A 92 -3.97 -0.09 -4.60
N LEU A 93 -2.73 -0.37 -5.02
CA LEU A 93 -1.70 0.64 -5.16
C LEU A 93 -2.18 1.91 -5.90
N PRO A 94 -1.80 3.10 -5.42
CA PRO A 94 -2.24 4.38 -5.96
C PRO A 94 -1.71 4.68 -7.38
N HIS A 95 -0.99 3.77 -8.04
CA HIS A 95 -0.78 3.83 -9.49
C HIS A 95 -2.11 3.80 -10.29
N ARG A 96 -3.22 3.38 -9.66
CA ARG A 96 -4.57 3.55 -10.23
C ARG A 96 -5.13 4.96 -10.06
N SER A 97 -4.60 5.78 -9.15
CA SER A 97 -5.06 7.15 -8.91
C SER A 97 -4.73 8.11 -10.07
N ARG A 98 -3.81 7.73 -10.97
CA ARG A 98 -3.58 8.49 -12.22
C ARG A 98 -4.77 8.47 -13.19
N ASN A 99 -5.72 7.55 -13.00
CA ASN A 99 -6.96 7.46 -13.81
C ASN A 99 -8.21 7.97 -13.08
N PHE A 100 -8.09 8.53 -11.87
CA PHE A 100 -9.23 9.11 -11.12
C PHE A 100 -9.22 10.64 -11.08
N PHE A 101 -8.32 11.28 -11.83
CA PHE A 101 -8.41 12.70 -12.18
C PHE A 101 -8.85 12.81 -13.65
N LEU A 102 -10.14 12.56 -13.90
CA LEU A 102 -10.89 13.09 -15.03
C LEU A 102 -12.12 13.79 -14.47
#